data_AF-A0A2V9TN45-F1
#
_entry.id   AF-A0A2V9TN45-F1
#
_cell.length_a   1.000
_cell.length_b   1.000
_cell.length_c   1.000
_cell.angle_alpha   90.00
_cell.angle_beta   90.00
_cell.angle_gamma   90.00
#
_symmetry.space_group_name_H-M   'P 1'
#
loop_
_entity.id
_entity.type
_entity.pdbx_description
1 polymer ?
#
loop_
_entity_poly.entity_id
_entity_poly.type
_entity_poly.pdbx_seq_one_letter_code
_entity_poly.pdbx_strand_id
1 'polypeptide(L)'
;CILLWQKRDTGLLAHFIEQVTDPAERERAWQRYHAIRRFAESGHCRHIQICSHFGERTKWTSCGACDVCGCESQWLLKSMEAEPPARTQLSMPEVTHVHEISTPAPESVATGGDSELRDYIREWRREMSKEQGVPAYIVMHDSSLEDLCRRRPASLAELLGVSGFGERKTELYGQLILDALARFDKGARAARPPEKRSRPAEDTLRLLAEGRTFEEIARIRGRQLASVVGLVAELVERGKLEFQSGWVESDKQQSIESACARLGIRWLKPLKEALPPEISSEEIRLIVARLRQQQLRASA
;
A
#
# COMPACT_ATOMS: atom_id res chain seq x y z
N CYS A 1 -0.51 -0.99 13.60
CA CYS A 1 -1.36 0.16 13.22
C CYS A 1 -1.18 1.27 14.24
N ILE A 2 -1.10 2.53 13.80
CA ILE A 2 -0.92 3.69 14.70
C ILE A 2 -2.08 4.66 14.43
N LEU A 3 -2.75 5.09 15.49
CA LEU A 3 -3.75 6.17 15.46
C LEU A 3 -3.18 7.36 16.22
N LEU A 4 -2.98 8.48 15.54
CA LEU A 4 -2.60 9.73 16.20
C LEU A 4 -3.88 10.43 16.67
N TRP A 5 -3.96 10.70 17.97
CA TRP A 5 -5.16 11.29 18.59
C TRP A 5 -4.78 12.39 19.57
N GLN A 6 -5.40 13.56 19.42
CA GLN A 6 -5.25 14.67 20.35
C GLN A 6 -6.61 15.24 20.75
N LYS A 7 -6.70 15.83 21.94
CA LYS A 7 -7.94 16.46 22.41
C LYS A 7 -8.46 17.52 21.44
N ARG A 8 -7.59 18.24 20.72
CA ARG A 8 -8.00 19.25 19.74
C ARG A 8 -8.76 18.67 18.53
N ASP A 9 -8.52 17.41 18.20
CA ASP A 9 -9.19 16.74 17.07
C ASP A 9 -10.69 16.59 17.36
N THR A 10 -11.08 16.52 18.65
CA THR A 10 -12.48 16.45 19.06
C THR A 10 -13.30 17.67 18.63
N GLY A 11 -12.74 18.87 18.76
CA GLY A 11 -13.42 20.11 18.38
C GLY A 11 -13.59 20.23 16.87
N LEU A 12 -12.58 19.81 16.10
CA LEU A 12 -12.64 19.82 14.64
C LEU A 12 -13.70 18.85 14.11
N LEU A 13 -13.77 17.63 14.68
CA LEU A 13 -14.79 16.65 14.29
C LEU A 13 -16.20 17.13 14.65
N ALA A 14 -16.40 17.69 15.85
CA ALA A 14 -17.67 18.27 16.25
C ALA A 14 -18.15 19.37 15.28
N HIS A 15 -17.23 20.27 14.89
CA HIS A 15 -17.54 21.35 13.93
C HIS A 15 -18.06 20.82 12.58
N PHE A 16 -17.41 19.79 12.01
CA PHE A 16 -17.88 19.20 10.75
C PHE A 16 -19.21 18.47 10.89
N ILE A 17 -19.46 17.83 12.04
CA ILE A 17 -20.74 17.17 12.31
C ILE A 17 -21.88 18.19 12.39
N GLU A 18 -21.64 19.35 12.99
CA GLU A 18 -22.63 20.43 13.08
C GLU A 18 -23.03 21.01 11.72
N GLN A 19 -22.15 20.93 10.72
CA GLN A 19 -22.43 21.35 9.34
C GLN A 19 -23.32 20.36 8.55
N VAL A 20 -23.58 19.16 9.08
CA VAL A 20 -24.45 18.17 8.43
C VAL A 20 -25.90 18.64 8.50
N THR A 21 -26.51 18.81 7.33
CA THR A 21 -27.87 19.36 7.17
C THR A 21 -28.97 18.35 7.48
N ASP A 22 -28.79 17.07 7.14
CA ASP A 22 -29.74 16.00 7.47
C ASP A 22 -29.66 15.65 8.97
N PRO A 23 -30.75 15.82 9.75
CA PRO A 23 -30.76 15.50 11.17
C PRO A 23 -30.42 14.04 11.47
N ALA A 24 -30.86 13.10 10.64
CA ALA A 24 -30.62 11.68 10.85
C ALA A 24 -29.15 11.32 10.60
N GLU A 25 -28.52 11.87 9.56
CA GLU A 25 -27.09 11.70 9.31
C GLU A 25 -26.23 12.38 10.36
N ARG A 26 -26.63 13.56 10.85
CA ARG A 26 -25.94 14.25 11.94
C ARG A 26 -25.91 13.41 13.22
N GLU A 27 -27.03 12.77 13.57
CA GLU A 27 -27.11 11.84 14.70
C GLU A 27 -26.18 10.62 14.51
N ARG A 28 -26.20 9.99 13.33
CA ARG A 28 -25.25 8.89 13.02
C ARG A 28 -23.79 9.33 13.09
N ALA A 29 -23.50 10.56 12.67
CA ALA A 29 -22.15 11.12 12.74
C ALA A 29 -21.70 11.33 14.20
N TRP A 30 -22.57 11.82 15.08
CA TRP A 30 -22.32 11.88 16.52
C TRP A 30 -22.08 10.50 17.13
N GLN A 31 -22.86 9.49 16.74
CA GLN A 31 -22.65 8.11 17.21
C GLN A 31 -21.27 7.56 16.81
N ARG A 32 -20.84 7.78 15.56
CA ARG A 32 -19.48 7.41 15.09
C ARG A 32 -18.40 8.18 15.85
N TYR A 33 -18.59 9.47 16.08
CA TYR A 33 -17.67 10.30 16.87
C TYR A 33 -17.49 9.77 18.29
N HIS A 34 -18.59 9.44 18.98
CA HIS A 34 -18.51 8.87 20.33
C HIS A 34 -17.85 7.49 20.35
N ALA A 35 -18.06 6.68 19.31
CA ALA A 35 -17.41 5.38 19.17
C ALA A 35 -15.88 5.52 19.02
N ILE A 36 -15.39 6.39 18.13
CA ILE A 36 -13.95 6.56 17.93
C ILE A 36 -13.27 7.21 19.13
N ARG A 37 -13.94 8.21 19.76
CA ARG A 37 -13.43 8.84 20.97
C ARG A 37 -13.29 7.83 22.10
N ARG A 38 -14.32 6.99 22.33
CA ARG A 38 -14.26 5.92 23.33
C ARG A 38 -13.14 4.93 23.01
N PHE A 39 -12.98 4.56 21.74
CA PHE A 39 -11.91 3.65 21.31
C PHE A 39 -10.53 4.21 21.60
N ALA A 40 -10.28 5.49 21.33
CA ALA A 40 -8.99 6.13 21.52
C ALA A 40 -8.67 6.41 23.01
N GLU A 41 -9.68 6.86 23.78
CA GLU A 41 -9.49 7.32 25.17
C GLU A 41 -9.62 6.21 26.21
N SER A 42 -10.15 5.04 25.87
CA SER A 42 -10.33 3.97 26.85
C SER A 42 -9.02 3.24 27.19
N GLY A 43 -8.96 2.70 28.41
CA GLY A 43 -7.95 1.73 28.84
C GLY A 43 -8.34 0.27 28.60
N HIS A 44 -9.26 0.01 27.66
CA HIS A 44 -9.69 -1.36 27.32
C HIS A 44 -8.88 -1.90 26.15
N CYS A 45 -8.69 -3.21 26.07
CA CYS A 45 -7.98 -3.85 24.96
C CYS A 45 -8.52 -3.37 23.59
N ARG A 46 -7.65 -2.81 22.74
CA ARG A 46 -8.05 -2.28 21.42
C ARG A 46 -8.73 -3.33 20.56
N HIS A 47 -8.18 -4.55 20.53
CA HIS A 47 -8.74 -5.65 19.73
C HIS A 47 -10.13 -6.09 20.24
N ILE A 48 -10.36 -6.15 21.56
CA ILE A 48 -11.69 -6.47 22.11
C ILE A 48 -12.71 -5.40 21.72
N GLN A 49 -12.32 -4.12 21.81
CA GLN A 49 -13.19 -3.01 21.41
C GLN A 49 -13.57 -3.09 19.93
N ILE A 50 -12.62 -3.44 19.06
CA ILE A 50 -12.88 -3.65 17.63
C ILE A 50 -13.83 -4.84 17.40
N CYS A 51 -13.53 -6.00 17.98
CA CYS A 51 -14.41 -7.17 17.89
C CYS A 51 -15.83 -6.84 18.36
N SER A 52 -15.95 -6.20 19.53
CA SER A 52 -17.25 -5.81 20.11
C SER A 52 -18.01 -4.82 19.24
N HIS A 53 -17.30 -3.86 18.62
CA HIS A 53 -17.91 -2.91 17.68
C HIS A 53 -18.57 -3.60 16.48
N PHE A 54 -17.99 -4.71 16.01
CA PHE A 54 -18.54 -5.54 14.93
C PHE A 54 -19.43 -6.69 15.42
N GLY A 55 -19.79 -6.73 16.70
CA GLY A 55 -20.67 -7.74 17.29
C GLY A 55 -20.00 -9.09 17.58
N GLU A 56 -18.67 -9.18 17.47
CA GLU A 56 -17.91 -10.37 17.81
C GLU A 56 -17.62 -10.45 19.32
N ARG A 57 -17.83 -11.62 19.91
CA ARG A 57 -17.52 -11.90 21.32
C ARG A 57 -16.18 -12.61 21.44
N THR A 58 -15.24 -12.03 22.18
CA THR A 58 -13.92 -12.62 22.42
C THR A 58 -13.96 -13.65 23.56
N LYS A 59 -13.20 -14.74 23.43
CA LYS A 59 -13.01 -15.75 24.50
C LYS A 59 -11.89 -15.39 25.48
N TRP A 60 -11.17 -14.31 25.20
CA TRP A 60 -9.99 -13.85 25.93
C TRP A 60 -10.21 -12.41 26.42
N THR A 61 -9.52 -12.05 27.51
CA THR A 61 -9.68 -10.77 28.22
C THR A 61 -8.58 -9.75 27.90
N SER A 62 -7.48 -10.18 27.29
CA SER A 62 -6.37 -9.33 26.82
C SER A 62 -5.73 -9.92 25.56
N CYS A 63 -5.32 -9.07 24.62
CA CYS A 63 -4.69 -9.52 23.36
C CYS A 63 -3.16 -9.62 23.44
N GLY A 64 -2.53 -9.06 24.48
CA GLY A 64 -1.07 -8.98 24.62
C GLY A 64 -0.30 -8.15 23.57
N ALA A 65 -0.95 -7.67 22.52
CA ALA A 65 -0.29 -7.09 21.35
C ALA A 65 -0.66 -5.62 21.03
N CYS A 66 -1.66 -5.04 21.71
CA CYS A 66 -1.97 -3.62 21.58
C CYS A 66 -1.25 -2.77 22.64
N ASP A 67 -1.22 -1.46 22.43
CA ASP A 67 -0.68 -0.45 23.35
C ASP A 67 -1.22 -0.63 24.78
N VAL A 68 -2.52 -0.91 24.94
CA VAL A 68 -3.16 -1.11 26.25
C VAL A 68 -2.78 -2.43 26.93
N CYS A 69 -2.46 -3.47 26.14
CA CYS A 69 -2.28 -4.83 26.65
C CYS A 69 -0.81 -5.26 26.79
N GLY A 70 0.13 -4.34 26.58
CA GLY A 70 1.56 -4.60 26.81
C GLY A 70 2.46 -4.57 25.58
N CYS A 71 2.00 -4.04 24.44
CA CYS A 71 2.92 -3.77 23.32
C CYS A 71 3.60 -2.42 23.52
N GLU A 72 4.65 -2.39 24.34
CA GLU A 72 5.61 -1.30 24.33
C GLU A 72 6.69 -1.60 23.30
N SER A 73 6.68 -0.84 22.21
CA SER A 73 7.75 -0.98 21.23
C SER A 73 9.03 -0.34 21.76
N GLN A 74 10.15 -1.07 21.73
CA GLN A 74 11.43 -0.63 22.29
C GLN A 74 11.93 0.74 21.77
N TRP A 75 11.54 1.14 20.56
CA TRP A 75 11.88 2.44 19.98
C TRP A 75 11.15 3.62 20.65
N LEU A 76 9.96 3.38 21.24
CA LEU A 76 9.21 4.40 21.97
C LEU A 76 9.88 4.70 23.33
N LEU A 77 10.36 3.65 24.00
CA LEU A 77 11.10 3.77 25.27
C LEU A 77 12.39 4.57 25.10
N LYS A 78 13.12 4.35 23.98
CA LYS A 78 14.37 5.05 23.66
C LYS A 78 14.19 6.56 23.42
N SER A 79 12.97 7.00 23.17
CA SER A 79 12.65 8.40 22.85
C SER A 79 12.34 9.26 24.08
N MET A 80 12.12 8.64 25.25
CA MET A 80 11.76 9.34 26.50
C MET A 80 12.97 9.71 27.37
N GLU A 81 14.17 9.22 27.05
CA GLU A 81 15.42 9.57 27.76
C GLU A 81 16.08 10.84 27.22
N ALA A 82 15.59 11.40 26.10
CA ALA A 82 16.08 12.67 25.58
C ALA A 82 15.36 13.83 26.28
N GLU A 83 16.11 14.73 26.92
CA GLU A 83 15.58 16.01 27.39
C GLU A 83 14.85 16.72 26.24
N PRO A 84 13.67 17.32 26.49
CA PRO A 84 12.97 18.06 25.46
C PRO A 84 13.89 19.19 24.97
N PRO A 85 14.21 19.27 23.65
CA PRO A 85 15.02 20.36 23.18
C PRO A 85 14.32 21.67 23.53
N ALA A 86 15.07 22.61 24.11
CA ALA A 86 14.60 23.97 24.34
C ALA A 86 13.93 24.47 23.06
N ARG A 87 12.79 25.16 23.23
CA ARG A 87 11.88 25.56 22.15
C ARG A 87 12.56 26.58 21.23
N THR A 88 13.45 26.11 20.37
CA THR A 88 14.02 26.87 19.27
C THR A 88 13.02 26.81 18.11
N GLN A 89 12.74 27.96 17.50
CA GLN A 89 11.95 28.02 16.28
C GLN A 89 12.57 27.09 15.24
N LEU A 90 11.84 26.02 14.90
CA LEU A 90 12.27 25.05 13.91
C LEU A 90 12.18 25.69 12.52
N SER A 91 13.31 26.12 11.98
CA SER A 91 13.52 26.17 10.54
C SER A 91 13.58 24.73 10.01
N MET A 92 12.93 24.49 8.86
CA MET A 92 12.90 23.16 8.25
C MET A 92 14.32 22.71 7.87
N PRO A 93 14.79 21.54 8.29
CA PRO A 93 16.01 20.98 7.75
C PRO A 93 15.72 20.32 6.40
N GLU A 94 16.71 20.43 5.53
CA GLU A 94 16.80 19.83 4.20
C GLU A 94 16.88 18.31 4.34
N VAL A 95 15.98 17.59 3.66
CA VAL A 95 15.93 16.12 3.75
C VAL A 95 16.94 15.54 2.77
N THR A 96 18.12 15.18 3.27
CA THR A 96 19.06 14.27 2.60
C THR A 96 18.99 12.90 3.28
N HIS A 97 18.99 11.85 2.46
CA HIS A 97 19.00 10.41 2.78
C HIS A 97 17.68 9.73 3.15
N VAL A 98 17.18 8.95 2.18
CA VAL A 98 16.29 7.82 2.40
C VAL A 98 17.15 6.63 2.80
N HIS A 99 17.18 6.27 4.09
CA HIS A 99 17.72 4.98 4.51
C HIS A 99 16.65 3.90 4.23
N GLU A 100 16.93 3.02 3.26
CA GLU A 100 16.21 1.76 3.08
C GLU A 100 16.40 0.91 4.33
N ILE A 101 15.34 0.76 5.12
CA ILE A 101 15.27 -0.26 6.16
C ILE A 101 14.86 -1.57 5.46
N SER A 102 15.87 -2.33 5.05
CA SER A 102 15.74 -3.75 4.82
C SER A 102 15.85 -4.46 6.18
N THR A 103 14.81 -5.18 6.58
CA THR A 103 14.89 -6.16 7.66
C THR A 103 14.38 -7.50 7.13
N PRO A 104 15.06 -8.61 7.44
CA PRO A 104 15.12 -9.78 6.59
C PRO A 104 13.90 -10.70 6.78
N ALA A 105 13.55 -11.41 5.70
CA ALA A 105 12.63 -12.53 5.77
C ALA A 105 13.29 -13.66 6.58
N PRO A 106 12.59 -14.30 7.53
CA PRO A 106 13.10 -15.51 8.14
C PRO A 106 13.10 -16.62 7.08
N GLU A 107 14.29 -17.05 6.71
CA GLU A 107 14.50 -18.33 6.05
C GLU A 107 14.02 -19.43 7.01
N SER A 108 12.91 -20.07 6.66
CA SER A 108 12.64 -21.43 7.13
C SER A 108 12.62 -22.31 5.90
N VAL A 109 13.46 -23.35 5.95
CA VAL A 109 13.56 -24.40 4.95
C VAL A 109 12.20 -25.10 4.90
N ALA A 110 11.32 -24.63 4.02
CA ALA A 110 10.07 -25.31 3.73
C ALA A 110 10.40 -26.55 2.91
N THR A 111 10.12 -27.72 3.47
CA THR A 111 9.94 -28.96 2.72
C THR A 111 9.11 -28.66 1.46
N GLY A 112 9.53 -29.14 0.29
CA GLY A 112 8.93 -28.75 -1.00
C GLY A 112 7.39 -28.90 -1.04
N GLY A 113 6.83 -29.86 -0.30
CA GLY A 113 5.38 -30.07 -0.18
C GLY A 113 4.60 -28.94 0.50
N ASP A 114 5.19 -28.18 1.41
CA ASP A 114 4.51 -27.06 2.10
C ASP A 114 4.58 -25.76 1.28
N SER A 115 5.54 -25.65 0.36
CA SER A 115 5.53 -24.58 -0.64
C SER A 115 4.45 -24.81 -1.69
N GLU A 116 4.32 -26.05 -2.20
CA GLU A 116 3.32 -26.39 -3.21
C GLU A 116 1.88 -26.23 -2.69
N LEU A 117 1.62 -26.65 -1.45
CA LEU A 117 0.29 -26.48 -0.84
C LEU A 117 -0.07 -24.99 -0.71
N ARG A 118 0.88 -24.16 -0.24
CA ARG A 118 0.64 -22.71 -0.10
C ARG A 118 0.28 -22.08 -1.44
N ASP A 119 0.99 -22.43 -2.50
CA ASP A 119 0.72 -21.87 -3.83
C ASP A 119 -0.62 -22.36 -4.38
N TYR A 120 -0.98 -23.63 -4.15
CA TYR A 120 -2.29 -24.17 -4.51
C TYR A 120 -3.44 -23.46 -3.80
N ILE A 121 -3.33 -23.25 -2.49
CA ILE A 121 -4.38 -22.55 -1.72
C ILE A 121 -4.44 -21.05 -2.09
N ARG A 122 -3.31 -20.41 -2.44
CA ARG A 122 -3.31 -19.03 -2.96
C ARG A 122 -4.07 -18.92 -4.27
N GLU A 123 -3.90 -19.87 -5.17
CA GLU A 123 -4.65 -19.93 -6.40
C GLU A 123 -6.14 -20.16 -6.16
N TRP A 124 -6.48 -21.17 -5.35
CA TRP A 124 -7.86 -21.43 -4.95
C TRP A 124 -8.53 -20.17 -4.40
N ARG A 125 -7.84 -19.43 -3.51
CA ARG A 125 -8.34 -18.17 -2.94
C ARG A 125 -8.57 -17.11 -4.02
N ARG A 126 -7.70 -17.03 -5.02
CA ARG A 126 -7.82 -16.11 -6.16
C ARG A 126 -9.01 -16.47 -7.04
N GLU A 127 -9.28 -17.75 -7.25
CA GLU A 127 -10.44 -18.23 -8.00
C GLU A 127 -11.74 -17.88 -7.28
N MET A 128 -11.84 -18.19 -5.99
CA MET A 128 -13.00 -17.84 -5.16
C MET A 128 -13.24 -16.32 -5.11
N SER A 129 -12.17 -15.54 -4.99
CA SER A 129 -12.23 -14.07 -5.04
C SER A 129 -12.82 -13.55 -6.33
N LYS A 130 -12.43 -14.12 -7.48
CA LYS A 130 -12.98 -13.74 -8.79
C LYS A 130 -14.43 -14.17 -8.94
N GLU A 131 -14.76 -15.40 -8.56
CA GLU A 131 -16.10 -15.97 -8.68
C GLU A 131 -17.13 -15.17 -7.85
N GLN A 132 -16.75 -14.77 -6.63
CA GLN A 132 -17.64 -14.00 -5.76
C GLN A 132 -17.51 -12.48 -5.92
N GLY A 133 -16.60 -12.00 -6.76
CA GLY A 133 -16.39 -10.55 -6.97
C GLY A 133 -15.90 -9.81 -5.72
N VAL A 134 -15.26 -10.51 -4.78
CA VAL A 134 -14.75 -9.94 -3.53
C VAL A 134 -13.22 -9.96 -3.52
N PRO A 135 -12.53 -8.99 -2.89
CA PRO A 135 -11.09 -9.06 -2.71
C PRO A 135 -10.62 -10.35 -2.02
N ALA A 136 -9.46 -10.89 -2.42
CA ALA A 136 -8.95 -12.19 -1.94
C ALA A 136 -8.78 -12.29 -0.41
N TYR A 137 -8.45 -11.18 0.25
CA TYR A 137 -8.32 -11.14 1.72
C TYR A 137 -9.67 -11.32 2.44
N ILE A 138 -10.80 -11.06 1.78
CA ILE A 138 -12.15 -11.29 2.33
C ILE A 138 -12.44 -12.79 2.40
N VAL A 139 -12.02 -13.55 1.38
CA VAL A 139 -12.11 -15.03 1.38
C VAL A 139 -11.29 -15.57 2.55
N MET A 140 -9.98 -15.26 2.60
CA MET A 140 -9.14 -15.51 3.78
C MET A 140 -7.88 -14.63 3.78
N HIS A 141 -7.40 -14.23 4.96
CA HIS A 141 -6.13 -13.49 5.09
C HIS A 141 -4.92 -14.40 4.83
N ASP A 142 -3.76 -13.80 4.54
CA ASP A 142 -2.51 -14.55 4.36
C ASP A 142 -2.12 -15.34 5.61
N SER A 143 -2.33 -14.77 6.80
CA SER A 143 -2.12 -15.46 8.07
C SER A 143 -3.04 -16.68 8.26
N SER A 144 -4.30 -16.58 7.84
CA SER A 144 -5.25 -17.69 7.86
C SER A 144 -4.85 -18.79 6.87
N LEU A 145 -4.35 -18.41 5.69
CA LEU A 145 -3.84 -19.35 4.68
C LEU A 145 -2.61 -20.10 5.22
N GLU A 146 -1.69 -19.40 5.86
CA GLU A 146 -0.50 -20.03 6.47
C GLU A 146 -0.89 -21.00 7.58
N ASP A 147 -1.80 -20.61 8.48
CA ASP A 147 -2.28 -21.47 9.56
C ASP A 147 -3.07 -22.67 9.01
N LEU A 148 -3.86 -22.48 7.95
CA LEU A 148 -4.55 -23.56 7.23
C LEU A 148 -3.55 -24.57 6.64
N CYS A 149 -2.49 -24.09 5.97
CA CYS A 149 -1.46 -24.95 5.39
C CYS A 149 -0.69 -25.72 6.46
N ARG A 150 -0.49 -25.11 7.64
CA ARG A 150 0.17 -25.73 8.79
C ARG A 150 -0.70 -26.80 9.45
N ARG A 151 -1.99 -26.53 9.64
CA ARG A 151 -2.92 -27.40 10.38
C ARG A 151 -3.53 -28.51 9.54
N ARG A 152 -3.69 -28.30 8.22
CA ARG A 152 -4.30 -29.24 7.27
C ARG A 152 -5.60 -29.88 7.81
N PRO A 153 -6.63 -29.07 8.11
CA PRO A 153 -7.86 -29.58 8.71
C PRO A 153 -8.54 -30.59 7.78
N ALA A 154 -8.99 -31.71 8.35
CA ALA A 154 -9.74 -32.75 7.65
C ALA A 154 -11.26 -32.65 7.89
N SER A 155 -11.69 -31.74 8.76
CA SER A 155 -13.10 -31.57 9.14
C SER A 155 -13.47 -30.09 9.35
N LEU A 156 -14.76 -29.75 9.28
CA LEU A 156 -15.25 -28.40 9.58
C LEU A 156 -14.95 -27.98 11.03
N ALA A 157 -14.96 -28.94 11.96
CA ALA A 157 -14.61 -28.70 13.36
C ALA A 157 -13.14 -28.29 13.52
N GLU A 158 -12.23 -28.93 12.78
CA GLU A 158 -10.82 -28.55 12.76
C GLU A 158 -10.59 -27.21 12.04
N LEU A 159 -11.40 -26.90 11.02
CA LEU A 159 -11.32 -25.64 10.30
C LEU A 159 -11.67 -24.44 11.19
N LEU A 160 -12.61 -24.58 12.14
CA LEU A 160 -12.90 -23.58 13.16
C LEU A 160 -11.70 -23.30 14.09
N GLY A 161 -10.75 -24.23 14.16
CA GLY A 161 -9.48 -24.06 14.88
C GLY A 161 -8.43 -23.25 14.10
N VAL A 162 -8.66 -22.95 12.83
CA VAL A 162 -7.77 -22.14 11.99
C VAL A 162 -8.02 -20.65 12.26
N SER A 163 -6.94 -19.90 12.49
CA SER A 163 -7.00 -18.46 12.74
C SER A 163 -7.73 -17.73 11.61
N GLY A 164 -8.78 -16.98 11.95
CA GLY A 164 -9.59 -16.21 11.00
C GLY A 164 -10.74 -16.98 10.34
N PHE A 165 -10.98 -18.24 10.72
CA PHE A 165 -12.17 -19.02 10.35
C PHE A 165 -13.17 -19.12 11.52
N GLY A 166 -14.14 -18.22 11.54
CA GLY A 166 -15.32 -18.31 12.42
C GLY A 166 -16.45 -19.13 11.79
N GLU A 167 -17.56 -19.26 12.51
CA GLU A 167 -18.76 -20.02 12.10
C GLU A 167 -19.23 -19.62 10.69
N ARG A 168 -19.44 -18.33 10.45
CA ARG A 168 -19.89 -17.81 9.15
C ARG A 168 -18.95 -18.13 7.98
N LYS A 169 -17.63 -18.04 8.16
CA LYS A 169 -16.66 -18.35 7.09
C LYS A 169 -16.56 -19.86 6.87
N THR A 170 -16.72 -20.64 7.93
CA THR A 170 -16.75 -22.11 7.86
C THR A 170 -18.00 -22.59 7.12
N GLU A 171 -19.15 -21.95 7.35
CA GLU A 171 -20.37 -22.21 6.58
C GLU A 171 -20.20 -21.87 5.10
N LEU A 172 -19.62 -20.71 4.78
CA LEU A 172 -19.50 -20.23 3.40
C LEU A 172 -18.41 -20.95 2.59
N TYR A 173 -17.25 -21.20 3.20
CA TYR A 173 -16.07 -21.68 2.49
C TYR A 173 -15.57 -23.04 2.98
N GLY A 174 -16.11 -23.56 4.08
CA GLY A 174 -15.50 -24.70 4.76
C GLY A 174 -15.46 -25.96 3.92
N GLN A 175 -16.58 -26.34 3.31
CA GLN A 175 -16.60 -27.51 2.43
C GLN A 175 -15.69 -27.32 1.21
N LEU A 176 -15.70 -26.13 0.60
CA LEU A 176 -14.87 -25.81 -0.56
C LEU A 176 -13.37 -25.89 -0.26
N ILE A 177 -12.97 -25.51 0.97
CA ILE A 177 -11.59 -25.61 1.45
C ILE A 177 -11.20 -27.06 1.69
N LEU A 178 -12.07 -27.85 2.35
CA LEU A 178 -11.82 -29.29 2.56
C LEU A 178 -11.69 -30.02 1.22
N ASP A 179 -12.55 -29.69 0.25
CA ASP A 179 -12.48 -30.24 -1.10
C ASP A 179 -11.20 -29.81 -1.84
N ALA A 180 -10.71 -28.59 -1.60
CA ALA A 180 -9.43 -28.14 -2.15
C ALA A 180 -8.25 -28.92 -1.54
N LEU A 181 -8.22 -29.07 -0.20
CA LEU A 181 -7.18 -29.84 0.49
C LEU A 181 -7.18 -31.31 0.02
N ALA A 182 -8.36 -31.94 -0.06
CA ALA A 182 -8.49 -33.32 -0.54
C ALA A 182 -8.06 -33.48 -2.00
N ARG A 183 -8.30 -32.48 -2.86
CA ARG A 183 -7.80 -32.47 -4.25
C ARG A 183 -6.28 -32.36 -4.29
N PHE A 184 -5.69 -31.51 -3.46
CA PHE A 184 -4.24 -31.37 -3.36
C PHE A 184 -3.56 -32.68 -2.93
N ASP A 185 -4.12 -33.36 -1.92
CA ASP A 185 -3.62 -34.65 -1.44
C ASP A 185 -3.72 -35.75 -2.50
N LYS A 186 -4.72 -35.66 -3.40
CA LYS A 186 -4.86 -36.52 -4.59
C LYS A 186 -3.95 -36.14 -5.77
N GLY A 187 -3.06 -35.15 -5.60
CA GLY A 187 -2.07 -34.75 -6.60
C GLY A 187 -2.42 -33.49 -7.39
N ALA A 188 -3.51 -32.78 -7.08
CA ALA A 188 -3.77 -31.48 -7.69
C ALA A 188 -2.66 -30.49 -7.28
N ARG A 189 -2.22 -29.67 -8.23
CA ARG A 189 -1.20 -28.63 -8.01
C ARG A 189 -1.69 -27.33 -8.60
N ALA A 190 -1.09 -26.23 -8.13
CA ALA A 190 -1.41 -24.92 -8.68
C ALA A 190 -1.11 -24.96 -10.18
N ALA A 191 -2.01 -24.41 -11.00
CA ALA A 191 -1.63 -24.01 -12.34
C ALA A 191 -0.42 -23.08 -12.19
N ARG A 192 0.65 -23.41 -12.94
CA ARG A 192 1.93 -22.72 -12.86
C ARG A 192 1.65 -21.20 -12.84
N PRO A 193 2.02 -20.48 -11.78
CA PRO A 193 1.70 -19.06 -11.69
C PRO A 193 2.22 -18.39 -12.96
N PRO A 194 1.49 -17.43 -13.56
CA PRO A 194 2.04 -16.66 -14.66
C PRO A 194 3.40 -16.15 -14.18
N GLU A 195 4.44 -16.44 -14.95
CA GLU A 195 5.82 -16.04 -14.63
C GLU A 195 5.81 -14.63 -14.06
N LYS A 196 6.56 -14.41 -12.96
CA LYS A 196 6.67 -13.11 -12.28
C LYS A 196 6.63 -12.00 -13.34
N ARG A 197 5.50 -11.31 -13.46
CA ARG A 197 5.36 -10.19 -14.39
C ARG A 197 6.56 -9.30 -14.13
N SER A 198 7.38 -9.04 -15.16
CA SER A 198 8.61 -8.30 -14.96
C SER A 198 8.30 -6.99 -14.24
N ARG A 199 9.25 -6.47 -13.46
CA ARG A 199 8.98 -5.26 -12.69
C ARG A 199 8.52 -4.19 -13.67
N PRO A 200 7.48 -3.39 -13.36
CA PRO A 200 6.95 -2.39 -14.28
C PRO A 200 8.02 -1.52 -14.97
N ALA A 201 9.14 -1.23 -14.29
CA ALA A 201 10.30 -0.55 -14.86
C ALA A 201 11.05 -1.36 -15.95
N GLU A 202 11.28 -2.65 -15.74
CA GLU A 202 12.02 -3.53 -16.67
C GLU A 202 11.29 -3.67 -18.00
N ASP A 203 9.98 -3.95 -17.98
CA ASP A 203 9.16 -3.99 -19.20
C ASP A 203 9.18 -2.65 -19.94
N THR A 204 9.15 -1.52 -19.21
CA THR A 204 9.19 -0.18 -19.83
C THR A 204 10.52 0.06 -20.51
N LEU A 205 11.63 -0.26 -19.83
CA LEU A 205 12.98 -0.11 -20.37
C LEU A 205 13.20 -0.98 -21.61
N ARG A 206 12.73 -2.23 -21.59
CA ARG A 206 12.81 -3.14 -22.75
C ARG A 206 12.05 -2.56 -23.95
N LEU A 207 10.80 -2.14 -23.76
CA LEU A 207 9.98 -1.61 -24.85
C LEU A 207 10.52 -0.26 -25.39
N LEU A 208 11.11 0.57 -24.54
CA LEU A 208 11.80 1.78 -24.99
C LEU A 208 13.06 1.46 -25.81
N ALA A 209 13.82 0.44 -25.40
CA ALA A 209 15.00 -0.02 -26.15
C ALA A 209 14.61 -0.61 -27.52
N GLU A 210 13.41 -1.19 -27.65
CA GLU A 210 12.81 -1.62 -28.92
C GLU A 210 12.31 -0.45 -29.79
N GLY A 211 12.41 0.80 -29.32
CA GLY A 211 12.01 2.01 -30.06
C GLY A 211 10.51 2.29 -30.03
N ARG A 212 9.75 1.68 -29.10
CA ARG A 212 8.30 1.93 -28.96
C ARG A 212 8.03 3.33 -28.41
N THR A 213 6.95 3.96 -28.88
CA THR A 213 6.50 5.25 -28.32
C THR A 213 5.84 5.06 -26.95
N PHE A 214 5.70 6.14 -26.17
CA PHE A 214 5.06 6.05 -24.86
C PHE A 214 3.59 5.58 -24.95
N GLU A 215 2.87 5.95 -26.01
CA GLU A 215 1.50 5.53 -26.28
C GLU A 215 1.42 4.03 -26.60
N GLU A 216 2.36 3.52 -27.40
CA GLU A 216 2.45 2.09 -27.69
C GLU A 216 2.78 1.29 -26.43
N ILE A 217 3.71 1.77 -25.61
CA ILE A 217 4.06 1.15 -24.32
C ILE A 217 2.87 1.13 -23.38
N ALA A 218 2.13 2.25 -23.30
CA ALA A 218 0.91 2.34 -22.50
C ALA A 218 -0.13 1.30 -22.94
N ARG A 219 -0.33 1.13 -24.25
CA ARG A 219 -1.25 0.15 -24.83
C ARG A 219 -0.80 -1.29 -24.55
N ILE A 220 0.47 -1.62 -24.83
CA ILE A 220 1.05 -2.97 -24.62
C ILE A 220 0.95 -3.38 -23.15
N ARG A 221 1.19 -2.44 -22.23
CA ARG A 221 1.19 -2.72 -20.78
C ARG A 221 -0.18 -2.58 -20.12
N GLY A 222 -1.22 -2.15 -20.86
CA GLY A 222 -2.54 -1.87 -20.30
C GLY A 222 -2.48 -0.82 -19.19
N ARG A 223 -1.83 0.32 -19.46
CA ARG A 223 -1.62 1.44 -18.52
C ARG A 223 -1.99 2.77 -19.18
N GLN A 224 -2.25 3.77 -18.35
CA GLN A 224 -2.46 5.15 -18.81
C GLN A 224 -1.12 5.77 -19.24
N LEU A 225 -1.15 6.60 -20.30
CA LEU A 225 0.04 7.30 -20.83
C LEU A 225 0.78 8.07 -19.73
N ALA A 226 0.04 8.85 -18.94
CA ALA A 226 0.60 9.62 -17.82
C ALA A 226 1.36 8.76 -16.79
N SER A 227 0.94 7.51 -16.57
CA SER A 227 1.64 6.58 -15.67
C SER A 227 2.94 6.06 -16.28
N VAL A 228 2.95 5.80 -17.60
CA VAL A 228 4.17 5.41 -18.31
C VAL A 228 5.17 6.55 -18.31
N VAL A 229 4.74 7.75 -18.70
CA VAL A 229 5.60 8.94 -18.70
C VAL A 229 6.10 9.27 -17.29
N GLY A 230 5.25 9.14 -16.27
CA GLY A 230 5.66 9.31 -14.88
C GLY A 230 6.78 8.36 -14.46
N LEU A 231 6.68 7.08 -14.81
CA LEU A 231 7.71 6.09 -14.53
C LEU A 231 9.01 6.39 -15.30
N VAL A 232 8.91 6.76 -16.58
CA VAL A 232 10.08 7.15 -17.40
C VAL A 232 10.79 8.37 -16.82
N ALA A 233 10.04 9.41 -16.44
CA ALA A 233 10.60 10.60 -15.79
C ALA A 233 11.31 10.26 -14.48
N GLU A 234 10.73 9.40 -13.64
CA GLU A 234 11.38 8.92 -12.41
C GLU A 234 12.69 8.17 -12.69
N LEU A 235 12.72 7.31 -13.72
CA LEU A 235 13.92 6.58 -14.12
C LEU A 235 15.03 7.51 -14.62
N VAL A 236 14.66 8.56 -15.37
CA VAL A 236 15.60 9.60 -15.83
C VAL A 236 16.15 10.40 -14.66
N GLU A 237 15.29 10.88 -13.75
CA GLU A 237 15.70 11.67 -12.58
C GLU A 237 16.70 10.91 -11.69
N ARG A 238 16.50 9.59 -11.53
CA ARG A 238 17.40 8.70 -10.78
C ARG A 238 18.64 8.25 -11.55
N GLY A 239 18.79 8.65 -12.81
CA GLY A 239 19.90 8.24 -13.67
C GLY A 239 19.94 6.77 -14.06
N LYS A 240 18.79 6.08 -14.01
CA LYS A 240 18.64 4.70 -14.49
C LYS A 240 18.29 4.63 -15.98
N LEU A 241 17.96 5.77 -16.59
CA LEU A 241 17.61 5.90 -18.00
C LEU A 241 18.15 7.25 -18.50
N GLU A 242 18.87 7.26 -19.61
CA GLU A 242 19.26 8.52 -20.25
C GLU A 242 18.07 9.13 -21.00
N PHE A 243 17.90 10.44 -20.86
CA PHE A 243 16.89 11.17 -21.61
C PHE A 243 17.21 11.15 -23.12
N GLN A 244 16.22 10.86 -23.95
CA GLN A 244 16.37 10.90 -25.42
C GLN A 244 15.78 12.19 -25.99
N SER A 245 16.54 12.88 -26.84
CA SER A 245 16.14 14.15 -27.45
C SER A 245 14.90 14.06 -28.33
N GLY A 246 14.52 12.87 -28.80
CA GLY A 246 13.32 12.64 -29.60
C GLY A 246 12.00 12.55 -28.83
N TRP A 247 12.02 12.55 -27.48
CA TRP A 247 10.80 12.41 -26.68
C TRP A 247 9.95 13.68 -26.59
N VAL A 248 10.57 14.84 -26.81
CA VAL A 248 9.91 16.15 -26.79
C VAL A 248 10.48 16.94 -27.97
N GLU A 249 9.65 17.64 -28.74
CA GLU A 249 10.13 18.45 -29.88
C GLU A 249 11.09 19.57 -29.42
N SER A 250 12.11 19.88 -30.22
CA SER A 250 13.18 20.84 -29.87
C SER A 250 12.67 22.19 -29.40
N ASP A 251 11.65 22.73 -30.06
CA ASP A 251 11.11 24.06 -29.78
C ASP A 251 10.37 24.09 -28.44
N LYS A 252 9.69 22.97 -28.11
CA LYS A 252 9.07 22.77 -26.80
C LYS A 252 10.12 22.57 -25.72
N GLN A 253 11.22 21.85 -25.99
CA GLN A 253 12.32 21.70 -25.04
C GLN A 253 12.88 23.07 -24.63
N GLN A 254 13.23 23.92 -25.61
CA GLN A 254 13.75 25.26 -25.36
C GLN A 254 12.78 26.12 -24.54
N SER A 255 11.48 26.06 -24.88
CA SER A 255 10.43 26.78 -24.14
C SER A 255 10.33 26.32 -22.68
N ILE A 256 10.33 25.00 -22.45
CA ILE A 256 10.25 24.42 -21.09
C ILE A 256 11.51 24.75 -20.29
N GLU A 257 12.69 24.65 -20.89
CA GLU A 257 13.98 24.97 -20.25
C GLU A 257 14.06 26.44 -19.83
N SER A 258 13.63 27.35 -20.70
CA SER A 258 13.54 28.79 -20.39
C SER A 258 12.59 29.05 -19.21
N ALA A 259 11.42 28.40 -19.19
CA ALA A 259 10.49 28.49 -18.07
C ALA A 259 11.10 27.91 -16.77
N CYS A 260 11.81 26.79 -16.86
CA CYS A 260 12.51 26.17 -15.74
C CYS A 260 13.62 27.06 -15.17
N ALA A 261 14.38 27.76 -16.03
CA ALA A 261 15.41 28.70 -15.59
C ALA A 261 14.81 29.89 -14.82
N ARG A 262 13.62 30.35 -15.21
CA ARG A 262 12.94 31.50 -14.59
C ARG A 262 12.17 31.16 -13.31
N LEU A 263 11.48 30.02 -13.27
CA LEU A 263 10.56 29.63 -12.20
C LEU A 263 11.10 28.53 -11.28
N GLY A 264 12.22 27.93 -11.64
CA GLY A 264 12.80 26.77 -10.98
C GLY A 264 12.13 25.44 -11.39
N ILE A 265 12.74 24.34 -10.96
CA ILE A 265 12.36 22.97 -11.36
C ILE A 265 11.67 22.17 -10.24
N ARG A 266 11.30 22.83 -9.14
CA ARG A 266 10.72 22.17 -7.96
C ARG A 266 9.24 21.81 -8.14
N TRP A 267 8.47 22.70 -8.78
CA TRP A 267 7.01 22.58 -8.91
C TRP A 267 6.58 22.58 -10.38
N LEU A 268 5.77 21.60 -10.79
CA LEU A 268 5.29 21.47 -12.17
C LEU A 268 4.14 22.43 -12.50
N LYS A 269 3.30 22.76 -11.51
CA LYS A 269 2.10 23.58 -11.73
C LYS A 269 2.43 25.00 -12.24
N PRO A 270 3.36 25.76 -11.63
CA PRO A 270 3.73 27.08 -12.15
C PRO A 270 4.33 27.04 -13.56
N LEU A 271 5.07 25.96 -13.89
CA LEU A 271 5.61 25.76 -15.22
C LEU A 271 4.49 25.54 -16.24
N LYS A 272 3.51 24.69 -15.92
CA LYS A 272 2.37 24.42 -16.81
C LYS A 272 1.48 25.66 -17.03
N GLU A 273 1.33 26.51 -16.02
CA GLU A 273 0.58 27.77 -16.13
C GLU A 273 1.32 28.84 -16.96
N ALA A 274 2.66 28.80 -16.98
CA ALA A 274 3.49 29.76 -17.71
C ALA A 274 3.82 29.35 -19.15
N LEU A 275 3.58 28.09 -19.52
CA LEU A 275 3.87 27.53 -20.84
C LEU A 275 2.62 27.51 -21.74
N PRO A 276 2.79 27.55 -23.07
CA PRO A 276 1.68 27.42 -24.02
C PRO A 276 0.80 26.19 -23.75
N PRO A 277 -0.52 26.26 -24.00
CA PRO A 277 -1.44 25.18 -23.70
C PRO A 277 -1.12 23.87 -24.46
N GLU A 278 -0.44 23.97 -25.61
CA GLU A 278 -0.01 22.86 -26.46
C GLU A 278 1.08 21.98 -25.82
N ILE A 279 1.82 22.51 -24.82
CA ILE A 279 2.85 21.75 -24.11
C ILE A 279 2.18 20.95 -22.99
N SER A 280 2.15 19.63 -23.13
CA SER A 280 1.54 18.71 -22.17
C SER A 280 2.27 18.69 -20.81
N SER A 281 1.58 18.22 -19.76
CA SER A 281 2.20 18.06 -18.44
C SER A 281 3.27 16.96 -18.44
N GLU A 282 3.10 15.99 -19.33
CA GLU A 282 3.99 14.87 -19.64
C GLU A 282 5.33 15.37 -20.20
N GLU A 283 5.32 16.23 -21.21
CA GLU A 283 6.53 16.84 -21.79
C GLU A 283 7.30 17.66 -20.75
N ILE A 284 6.60 18.50 -19.96
CA ILE A 284 7.22 19.28 -18.88
C ILE A 284 7.90 18.36 -17.88
N ARG A 285 7.23 17.27 -17.48
CA ARG A 285 7.75 16.32 -16.49
C ARG A 285 9.05 15.65 -16.96
N LEU A 286 9.14 15.26 -18.24
CA LEU A 286 10.34 14.64 -18.81
C LEU A 286 11.54 15.59 -18.81
N ILE A 287 11.33 16.85 -19.21
CA ILE A 287 12.40 17.86 -19.23
C ILE A 287 12.85 18.23 -17.82
N VAL A 288 11.91 18.42 -16.88
CA VAL A 288 12.23 18.68 -15.48
C VAL A 288 13.03 17.53 -14.87
N ALA A 289 12.67 16.27 -15.15
CA ALA A 289 13.42 15.11 -14.68
C ALA A 289 14.88 15.11 -15.17
N ARG A 290 15.10 15.42 -16.46
CA ARG A 290 16.45 15.56 -17.03
C ARG A 290 17.25 16.67 -16.35
N LEU A 291 16.64 17.85 -16.14
CA LEU A 291 17.32 18.98 -15.49
C LEU A 291 17.69 18.67 -14.03
N ARG A 292 16.82 17.97 -13.29
CA ARG A 292 17.11 17.52 -11.91
C ARG A 292 18.27 16.54 -11.88
N GLN A 293 18.29 15.57 -12.80
CA GLN A 293 19.39 14.62 -12.94
C GLN A 293 20.72 15.34 -13.23
N GLN A 294 20.72 16.36 -14.10
CA GLN A 294 21.90 17.18 -14.40
C GLN A 294 22.38 17.97 -13.17
N GLN A 295 21.48 18.55 -12.38
CA GLN A 295 21.83 19.24 -11.13
C GLN A 295 22.43 18.28 -10.09
N LEU A 296 21.87 17.07 -9.96
CA LEU A 296 22.42 16.02 -9.09
C LEU A 296 23.81 15.58 -9.54
N ARG A 297 24.04 15.39 -10.84
CA ARG A 297 25.35 15.05 -11.42
C ARG A 297 26.39 16.17 -11.25
N ALA A 298 25.98 17.43 -11.29
CA ALA A 298 26.88 18.58 -11.10
C ALA A 298 27.25 18.81 -9.63
N SER A 299 26.48 18.25 -8.69
CA SER A 299 26.66 18.40 -7.25
C SER A 299 27.36 17.20 -6.60
N ALA A 300 27.66 16.15 -7.37
CA ALA A 300 28.34 14.92 -6.97
C ALA A 300 29.80 14.94 -7.44
#